data_AF-A0A536D905-F1
#
_entry.id   AF-A0A536D905-F1
#
_cell.length_a   1.000
_cell.length_b   1.000
_cell.length_c   1.000
_cell.angle_alpha   90.00
_cell.angle_beta   90.00
_cell.angle_gamma   90.00
#
_symmetry.space_group_name_H-M   'P 1'
#
loop_
_entity.id
_entity.type
_entity.pdbx_description
1 polymer ?
#
loop_
_entity_poly.entity_id
_entity_poly.type
_entity_poly.pdbx_seq_one_letter_code
_entity_poly.pdbx_strand_id
1 'polypeptide(L)'
;MTSDSRARMVRSAASLIRTRGVTGTSFSDVLADSRAPRGSIYHHFPEGKEQLAADAIKWTSERVLAHQRECPATTPEGVLDWFIDMWRQVVVSSGGRAGCVVAGVAVDTDVAETGPMTLVRVTFRSWVHLLTGLLRHGDARGHGGRAHPVSRRTKRGAARDDGRRAETIAAGG
;
A
#
# COMPACT_ATOMS: atom_id res chain seq x y z
N MET A 1 13.83 -19.67 -4.79
CA MET A 1 13.64 -19.32 -3.36
C MET A 1 14.19 -17.94 -2.98
N THR A 2 15.18 -17.37 -3.68
CA THR A 2 15.70 -16.01 -3.44
C THR A 2 14.76 -14.89 -3.91
N SER A 3 14.06 -15.08 -5.03
CA SER A 3 13.07 -14.11 -5.56
C SER A 3 11.91 -13.86 -4.60
N ASP A 4 11.44 -14.89 -3.90
CA ASP A 4 10.38 -14.74 -2.89
C ASP A 4 10.85 -13.95 -1.66
N SER A 5 12.10 -14.14 -1.21
CA SER A 5 12.66 -13.38 -0.09
C SER A 5 12.71 -11.88 -0.39
N ARG A 6 13.22 -11.52 -1.57
CA ARG A 6 13.26 -10.13 -2.04
C ARG A 6 11.86 -9.52 -2.13
N ALA A 7 10.92 -10.24 -2.74
CA ALA A 7 9.54 -9.78 -2.87
C ALA A 7 8.85 -9.57 -1.51
N ARG A 8 9.06 -10.48 -0.55
CA ARG A 8 8.56 -10.31 0.83
C ARG A 8 9.15 -9.07 1.49
N MET A 9 10.46 -8.85 1.38
CA MET A 9 11.11 -7.65 1.92
C MET A 9 10.58 -6.35 1.31
N VAL A 10 10.36 -6.31 -0.01
CA VAL A 10 9.76 -5.13 -0.68
C VAL A 10 8.34 -4.86 -0.18
N ARG A 11 7.51 -5.91 -0.02
CA ARG A 11 6.15 -5.77 0.54
C ARG A 11 6.16 -5.27 1.98
N SER A 12 7.07 -5.81 2.80
CA SER A 12 7.25 -5.37 4.18
C SER A 12 7.74 -3.93 4.27
N ALA A 13 8.71 -3.54 3.45
CA ALA A 13 9.18 -2.16 3.37
C ALA A 13 8.04 -1.22 2.96
N ALA A 14 7.24 -1.56 1.95
CA ALA A 14 6.08 -0.77 1.57
C ALA A 14 5.06 -0.63 2.72
N SER A 15 4.82 -1.69 3.49
CA SER A 15 3.92 -1.69 4.66
C SER A 15 4.44 -0.80 5.80
N LEU A 16 5.74 -0.85 6.07
CA LEU A 16 6.38 -0.06 7.13
C LEU A 16 6.48 1.42 6.73
N ILE A 17 6.97 1.72 5.53
CA ILE A 17 7.13 3.09 5.03
C ILE A 17 5.80 3.83 5.02
N ARG A 18 4.71 3.20 4.57
CA ARG A 18 3.40 3.86 4.56
C ARG A 18 2.83 4.17 5.95
N THR A 19 3.42 3.64 7.03
CA THR A 19 2.96 3.85 8.41
C THR A 19 3.93 4.65 9.28
N ARG A 20 5.24 4.57 9.00
CA ARG A 20 6.31 5.15 9.83
C ARG A 20 7.27 6.04 9.05
N GLY A 21 7.08 6.18 7.75
CA GLY A 21 8.02 6.86 6.87
C GLY A 21 9.26 6.02 6.54
N VAL A 22 10.10 6.56 5.66
CA VAL A 22 11.40 5.97 5.31
C VAL A 22 12.31 6.03 6.53
N THR A 23 12.41 7.19 7.19
CA THR A 23 13.33 7.38 8.33
C THR A 23 13.01 6.42 9.47
N GLY A 24 11.72 6.21 9.77
CA GLY A 24 11.24 5.29 10.79
C GLY A 24 11.25 3.79 10.42
N THR A 25 11.81 3.40 9.27
CA THR A 25 11.88 2.01 8.80
C THR A 25 13.33 1.53 8.69
N SER A 26 13.76 0.57 9.51
CA SER A 26 15.11 -0.03 9.41
C SER A 26 15.12 -1.34 8.61
N PHE A 27 16.31 -1.78 8.18
CA PHE A 27 16.50 -3.13 7.61
C PHE A 27 16.13 -4.23 8.60
N SER A 28 16.41 -4.04 9.89
CA SER A 28 16.00 -4.97 10.94
C SER A 28 14.49 -5.08 11.04
N ASP A 29 13.74 -3.98 10.94
CA ASP A 29 12.28 -3.99 10.93
C ASP A 29 11.74 -4.76 9.73
N VAL A 30 12.31 -4.53 8.55
CA VAL A 30 11.91 -5.20 7.30
C VAL A 30 12.18 -6.70 7.37
N LEU A 31 13.33 -7.11 7.89
CA LEU A 31 13.67 -8.52 8.09
C LEU A 31 12.69 -9.19 9.07
N ALA A 32 12.38 -8.52 10.18
CA ALA A 32 11.45 -9.01 11.19
C ALA A 32 10.03 -9.18 10.64
N ASP A 33 9.52 -8.18 9.91
CA ASP A 33 8.17 -8.21 9.31
C ASP A 33 8.07 -9.22 8.16
N SER A 34 9.07 -9.27 7.27
CA SER A 34 9.09 -10.15 6.09
C SER A 34 9.43 -11.61 6.40
N ARG A 35 9.91 -11.89 7.63
CA ARG A 35 10.46 -13.19 8.05
C ARG A 35 11.55 -13.70 7.12
N ALA A 36 12.30 -12.79 6.51
CA ALA A 36 13.45 -13.13 5.66
C ALA A 36 14.68 -13.45 6.51
N PRO A 37 15.60 -14.33 6.03
CA PRO A 37 16.84 -14.60 6.74
C PRO A 37 17.68 -13.32 6.90
N ARG A 38 18.22 -13.06 8.09
CA ARG A 38 18.97 -11.84 8.42
C ARG A 38 20.08 -11.52 7.42
N GLY A 39 20.84 -12.53 6.99
CA GLY A 39 21.95 -12.35 6.04
C GLY A 39 21.53 -12.04 4.59
N SER A 40 20.24 -12.11 4.25
CA SER A 40 19.78 -11.98 2.86
C SER A 40 19.56 -10.54 2.41
N ILE A 41 19.34 -9.59 3.32
CA ILE A 41 18.93 -8.23 2.94
C ILE A 41 20.04 -7.48 2.19
N TYR A 42 21.29 -7.59 2.65
CA TYR A 42 22.44 -6.94 2.00
C TYR A 42 22.80 -7.58 0.66
N HIS A 43 22.47 -8.86 0.46
CA HIS A 43 22.61 -9.50 -0.85
C HIS A 43 21.54 -8.98 -1.84
N HIS A 44 20.31 -8.76 -1.36
CA HIS A 44 19.20 -8.32 -2.19
C HIS A 44 19.16 -6.82 -2.47
N PHE A 45 19.70 -6.03 -1.55
CA PHE A 45 19.72 -4.57 -1.61
C PHE A 45 21.14 -4.02 -1.36
N PRO A 46 22.11 -4.28 -2.27
CA PRO A 46 23.50 -3.83 -2.11
C PRO A 46 23.65 -2.31 -2.08
N GLU A 47 22.72 -1.57 -2.69
CA GLU A 47 22.66 -0.10 -2.66
C GLU A 47 21.94 0.42 -1.39
N GLY A 48 21.62 -0.48 -0.46
CA GLY A 48 21.09 -0.11 0.84
C GLY A 48 19.63 0.33 0.83
N LYS A 49 19.29 1.20 1.79
CA LYS A 49 17.91 1.55 2.14
C LYS A 49 17.19 2.33 1.05
N GLU A 50 17.93 3.14 0.29
CA GLU A 50 17.38 3.88 -0.86
C GLU A 50 16.87 2.93 -1.94
N GLN A 51 17.61 1.89 -2.28
CA GLN A 51 17.18 0.89 -3.25
C GLN A 51 15.95 0.12 -2.77
N LEU A 52 15.91 -0.24 -1.47
CA LEU A 52 14.72 -0.86 -0.88
C LEU A 52 13.49 0.07 -0.95
N ALA A 53 13.67 1.36 -0.65
CA ALA A 53 12.60 2.36 -0.76
C ALA A 53 12.14 2.57 -2.21
N ALA A 54 13.08 2.62 -3.16
CA ALA A 54 12.80 2.73 -4.59
C ALA A 54 11.96 1.54 -5.09
N ASP A 55 12.28 0.34 -4.64
CA ASP A 55 11.52 -0.84 -4.98
C ASP A 55 10.14 -0.90 -4.31
N ALA A 56 10.03 -0.41 -3.07
CA ALA A 56 8.75 -0.23 -2.41
C ALA A 56 7.86 0.78 -3.16
N ILE A 57 8.45 1.86 -3.71
CA ILE A 57 7.75 2.81 -4.58
C ILE A 57 7.26 2.11 -5.85
N LYS A 58 8.14 1.40 -6.57
CA LYS A 58 7.79 0.70 -7.82
C LYS A 58 6.67 -0.31 -7.59
N TRP A 59 6.81 -1.15 -6.56
CA TRP A 59 5.79 -2.13 -6.19
C TRP A 59 4.44 -1.47 -5.84
N THR A 60 4.46 -0.35 -5.13
CA THR A 60 3.24 0.41 -4.80
C THR A 60 2.62 1.01 -6.06
N SER A 61 3.44 1.60 -6.93
CA SER A 61 3.01 2.22 -8.18
C SER A 61 2.33 1.24 -9.12
N GLU A 62 2.91 0.05 -9.31
CA GLU A 62 2.32 -1.01 -10.12
C GLU A 62 0.91 -1.35 -9.66
N ARG A 63 0.68 -1.42 -8.34
CA ARG A 63 -0.63 -1.73 -7.76
C ARG A 63 -1.62 -0.59 -7.92
N VAL A 64 -1.21 0.65 -7.73
CA VAL A 64 -2.07 1.83 -7.92
C VAL A 64 -2.47 1.96 -9.39
N LEU A 65 -1.52 1.81 -10.32
CA LEU A 65 -1.79 1.83 -11.74
C LEU A 65 -2.68 0.67 -12.18
N ALA A 66 -2.44 -0.54 -11.68
CA ALA A 66 -3.33 -1.68 -11.94
C ALA A 66 -4.76 -1.40 -11.48
N HIS A 67 -4.93 -0.86 -10.27
CA HIS A 67 -6.24 -0.50 -9.74
C HIS A 67 -6.95 0.57 -10.58
N GLN A 68 -6.22 1.57 -11.08
CA GLN A 68 -6.79 2.58 -11.98
C GLN A 68 -7.20 2.00 -13.34
N ARG A 69 -6.41 1.09 -13.92
CA ARG A 69 -6.76 0.40 -15.18
C ARG A 69 -7.99 -0.51 -15.05
N GLU A 70 -8.28 -0.97 -13.84
CA GLU A 70 -9.48 -1.77 -13.54
C GLU A 70 -10.73 -0.91 -13.29
N CYS A 71 -10.63 0.42 -13.38
CA CYS A 71 -11.75 1.32 -13.16
C CYS A 71 -12.88 1.03 -14.17
N PRO A 72 -14.09 0.64 -13.71
CA PRO A 72 -15.21 0.35 -14.60
C PRO A 72 -16.02 1.61 -14.98
N ALA A 73 -15.76 2.74 -14.33
CA ALA A 73 -16.53 3.95 -14.52
C ALA A 73 -16.23 4.60 -15.87
N THR A 74 -17.28 5.05 -16.53
CA THR A 74 -17.21 5.75 -17.83
C THR A 74 -17.50 7.24 -17.70
N THR A 75 -17.90 7.72 -16.52
CA THR A 75 -18.12 9.14 -16.22
C THR A 75 -16.95 9.71 -15.40
N PRO A 76 -16.61 11.01 -15.57
CA PRO A 76 -15.57 11.64 -14.77
C PRO A 76 -15.80 11.52 -13.25
N GLU A 77 -17.05 11.67 -12.80
CA GLU A 77 -17.43 11.56 -11.39
C GLU A 77 -17.15 10.15 -10.86
N GLY A 78 -17.54 9.11 -11.61
CA GLY A 78 -17.31 7.73 -11.20
C GLY A 78 -15.82 7.36 -11.19
N VAL A 79 -15.03 7.93 -12.09
CA VAL A 79 -13.56 7.76 -12.09
C VAL A 79 -12.93 8.42 -10.85
N LEU A 80 -13.39 9.61 -10.47
CA LEU A 80 -12.94 10.29 -9.25
C LEU A 80 -13.33 9.49 -8.00
N ASP A 81 -14.58 9.05 -7.91
CA ASP A 81 -15.07 8.24 -6.79
C ASP A 81 -14.25 6.96 -6.64
N TRP A 82 -14.00 6.23 -7.74
CA TRP A 82 -13.15 5.03 -7.73
C TRP A 82 -11.74 5.31 -7.20
N PHE A 83 -11.09 6.38 -7.70
CA PHE A 83 -9.75 6.74 -7.29
C PHE A 83 -9.68 7.17 -5.81
N ILE A 84 -10.63 7.97 -5.35
CA ILE A 84 -10.69 8.46 -3.96
C ILE A 84 -10.99 7.30 -3.00
N ASP A 85 -11.90 6.40 -3.37
CA ASP A 85 -12.28 5.27 -2.54
C ASP A 85 -11.11 4.34 -2.22
N MET A 86 -10.17 4.16 -3.16
CA MET A 86 -8.93 3.43 -2.91
C MET A 86 -8.16 3.98 -1.71
N TRP A 87 -7.94 5.31 -1.69
CA TRP A 87 -7.22 5.98 -0.61
C TRP A 87 -8.03 6.03 0.67
N ARG A 88 -9.34 6.26 0.56
CA ARG A 88 -10.26 6.21 1.70
C ARG A 88 -10.19 4.86 2.41
N GLN A 89 -10.22 3.75 1.67
CA GLN A 89 -10.10 2.40 2.25
C GLN A 89 -8.76 2.22 2.98
N VAL A 90 -7.67 2.73 2.41
CA VAL A 90 -6.34 2.73 3.03
C VAL A 90 -6.33 3.46 4.39
N VAL A 91 -6.91 4.65 4.45
CA VAL A 91 -6.95 5.47 5.67
C VAL A 91 -7.89 4.85 6.71
N VAL A 92 -9.11 4.50 6.33
CA VAL A 92 -10.13 3.97 7.26
C VAL A 92 -9.72 2.62 7.83
N SER A 93 -9.26 1.68 7.00
CA SER A 93 -8.88 0.33 7.48
C SER A 93 -7.64 0.33 8.37
N SER A 94 -6.81 1.36 8.29
CA SER A 94 -5.64 1.54 9.15
C SER A 94 -5.92 2.38 10.40
N GLY A 95 -7.13 2.94 10.56
CA GLY A 95 -7.44 3.89 11.62
C GLY A 95 -6.59 5.16 11.50
N GLY A 96 -6.33 5.63 10.28
CA GLY A 96 -5.55 6.84 10.00
C GLY A 96 -4.03 6.67 10.09
N ARG A 97 -3.52 5.47 10.40
CA ARG A 97 -2.08 5.22 10.61
C ARG A 97 -1.31 4.91 9.34
N ALA A 98 -1.98 4.80 8.19
CA ALA A 98 -1.31 4.42 6.95
C ALA A 98 -1.75 5.27 5.77
N GLY A 99 -0.78 5.65 4.94
CA GLY A 99 -0.98 6.46 3.74
C GLY A 99 -0.44 5.81 2.47
N CYS A 100 0.05 6.67 1.59
CA CYS A 100 0.74 6.32 0.35
C CYS A 100 2.26 6.16 0.62
N VAL A 101 2.85 5.06 0.15
CA VAL A 101 4.32 4.86 0.23
C VAL A 101 5.06 5.99 -0.48
N VAL A 102 4.61 6.38 -1.68
CA VAL A 102 5.26 7.41 -2.51
C VAL A 102 5.21 8.78 -1.83
N ALA A 103 4.08 9.12 -1.20
CA ALA A 103 3.96 10.35 -0.42
C ALA A 103 4.82 10.30 0.86
N GLY A 104 4.88 9.15 1.53
CA GLY A 104 5.73 8.96 2.70
C GLY A 104 7.22 9.16 2.37
N VAL A 105 7.69 8.63 1.23
CA VAL A 105 9.05 8.90 0.75
C VAL A 105 9.23 10.40 0.42
N ALA A 106 8.26 11.01 -0.27
CA ALA A 106 8.34 12.42 -0.63
C ALA A 106 8.43 13.38 0.58
N VAL A 107 7.79 13.03 1.69
CA VAL A 107 7.79 13.84 2.92
C VAL A 107 9.04 13.60 3.76
N ASP A 108 9.57 12.38 3.76
CA ASP A 108 10.74 11.99 4.55
C ASP A 108 12.09 12.28 3.86
N THR A 109 12.07 12.53 2.55
CA THR A 109 13.28 12.80 1.76
C THR A 109 13.52 14.29 1.62
N ASP A 110 14.77 14.72 1.79
CA ASP A 110 15.19 16.10 1.50
C ASP A 110 15.01 16.41 0.00
N VAL A 111 14.47 17.57 -0.32
CA VAL A 111 14.29 18.02 -1.71
C VAL A 111 15.62 18.09 -2.48
N ALA A 112 16.74 18.28 -1.78
CA ALA A 112 18.09 18.26 -2.37
C ALA A 112 18.54 16.84 -2.80
N GLU A 113 17.96 15.78 -2.25
CA GLU A 113 18.26 14.39 -2.63
C GLU A 113 17.58 14.03 -3.96
N THR A 114 18.34 14.18 -5.05
CA THR A 114 17.80 14.05 -6.42
C THR A 114 17.31 12.64 -6.76
N GLY A 115 17.92 11.59 -6.21
CA GLY A 115 17.59 10.19 -6.53
C GLY A 115 16.15 9.80 -6.18
N PRO A 116 15.80 9.68 -4.89
CA PRO A 116 14.45 9.28 -4.47
C PRO A 116 13.38 10.26 -4.95
N MET A 117 13.66 11.57 -4.93
CA MET A 117 12.70 12.58 -5.41
C MET A 117 12.43 12.50 -6.92
N THR A 118 13.41 12.11 -7.73
CA THR A 118 13.17 11.87 -9.17
C THR A 118 12.18 10.72 -9.36
N LEU A 119 12.36 9.62 -8.63
CA LEU A 119 11.44 8.47 -8.71
C LEU A 119 10.03 8.82 -8.21
N VAL A 120 9.91 9.57 -7.11
CA VAL A 120 8.64 10.10 -6.61
C VAL A 120 7.92 10.90 -7.70
N ARG A 121 8.61 11.85 -8.34
CA ARG A 121 8.05 12.70 -9.39
C ARG A 121 7.59 11.89 -10.60
N VAL A 122 8.42 10.97 -11.08
CA VAL A 122 8.07 10.08 -12.20
C VAL A 122 6.84 9.23 -11.85
N THR A 123 6.78 8.71 -10.63
CA THR A 123 5.68 7.87 -10.17
C THR A 123 4.36 8.65 -10.14
N PHE A 124 4.31 9.82 -9.49
CA PHE A 124 3.10 10.63 -9.46
C PHE A 124 2.67 11.09 -10.86
N ARG A 125 3.61 11.47 -11.72
CA ARG A 125 3.31 11.82 -13.13
C ARG A 125 2.64 10.67 -13.88
N SER A 126 3.09 9.43 -13.66
CA SER A 126 2.48 8.25 -14.30
C SER A 126 1.03 8.04 -13.86
N TRP A 127 0.73 8.25 -12.57
CA TRP A 127 -0.63 8.13 -12.03
C TRP A 127 -1.53 9.24 -12.56
N VAL A 128 -1.05 10.49 -12.57
CA VAL A 128 -1.78 11.64 -13.11
C VAL A 128 -2.06 11.44 -14.60
N HIS A 129 -1.10 10.93 -15.36
CA HIS A 129 -1.28 10.67 -16.79
C HIS A 129 -2.40 9.67 -17.05
N LEU A 130 -2.39 8.52 -16.36
CA LEU A 130 -3.44 7.51 -16.49
C LEU A 130 -4.80 8.05 -16.04
N LEU A 131 -4.87 8.69 -14.87
CA LEU A 131 -6.10 9.27 -14.36
C LEU A 131 -6.67 10.33 -15.31
N THR A 132 -5.82 11.17 -15.90
CA THR A 132 -6.24 12.17 -16.91
C THR A 132 -6.84 11.49 -18.14
N GLY A 133 -6.26 10.39 -18.61
CA GLY A 133 -6.82 9.61 -19.72
C GLY A 133 -8.21 9.07 -19.39
N LEU A 134 -8.37 8.49 -18.20
CA LEU A 134 -9.66 7.98 -17.71
C LEU A 134 -10.71 9.09 -17.60
N LEU A 135 -10.35 10.25 -17.04
CA LEU A 135 -11.25 11.39 -16.86
C LEU A 135 -11.70 12.01 -18.19
N ARG A 136 -10.84 12.01 -19.22
CA ARG A 136 -11.15 12.61 -20.52
C ARG A 136 -11.97 11.71 -21.44
N HIS A 137 -11.76 10.40 -21.36
CA HIS A 137 -12.25 9.46 -22.37
C HIS A 137 -13.21 8.41 -21.82
N GLY A 138 -13.34 8.27 -20.50
CA GLY A 138 -14.25 7.28 -19.89
C GLY A 138 -13.92 5.82 -20.24
N ASP A 139 -12.76 5.54 -20.84
CA ASP A 139 -12.40 4.20 -21.28
C ASP A 139 -10.99 3.82 -20.79
N ALA A 140 -10.95 2.87 -19.86
CA ALA A 140 -9.73 2.31 -19.27
C ALA A 140 -8.99 1.33 -20.19
N ARG A 141 -9.46 1.14 -21.43
CA ARG A 141 -8.99 0.07 -22.32
C ARG A 141 -7.72 0.38 -23.12
N GLY A 142 -7.07 1.51 -22.86
CA GLY A 142 -5.74 1.81 -23.38
C GLY A 142 -4.63 1.16 -22.54
N HIS A 143 -4.13 0.01 -23.02
CA HIS A 143 -2.93 -0.72 -22.57
C HIS A 143 -3.16 -1.90 -21.60
N GLY A 144 -3.39 -3.06 -22.21
CA GLY A 144 -3.46 -4.36 -21.56
C GLY A 144 -2.17 -4.78 -20.87
N GLY A 145 -2.29 -5.06 -19.59
CA GLY A 145 -1.40 -5.91 -18.81
C GLY A 145 -2.24 -6.57 -17.73
N ARG A 146 -2.42 -7.89 -17.81
CA ARG A 146 -3.22 -8.67 -16.85
C ARG A 146 -2.71 -8.42 -15.42
N ALA A 147 -3.55 -7.82 -14.57
CA ALA A 147 -3.32 -7.71 -13.14
C ALA A 147 -3.92 -8.90 -12.38
N HIS A 148 -3.28 -9.29 -11.27
CA HIS A 148 -3.69 -10.38 -10.40
C HIS A 148 -4.61 -9.83 -9.30
N PRO A 149 -5.74 -10.50 -8.96
CA PRO A 149 -6.74 -9.93 -8.07
C PRO A 149 -6.20 -9.77 -6.65
N VAL A 150 -6.25 -8.53 -6.15
CA VAL A 150 -6.05 -8.25 -4.72
C VAL A 150 -7.35 -8.59 -4.01
N SER A 151 -7.34 -9.71 -3.29
CA SER A 151 -8.43 -10.16 -2.42
C SER A 151 -8.86 -9.05 -1.46
N ARG A 152 -10.08 -8.52 -1.67
CA ARG A 152 -10.79 -7.68 -0.70
C ARG A 152 -11.30 -8.60 0.41
N ARG A 153 -10.60 -8.65 1.55
CA ARG A 153 -11.15 -9.29 2.75
C ARG A 153 -12.14 -8.33 3.41
N THR A 154 -13.41 -8.44 3.04
CA THR A 154 -14.51 -7.78 3.76
C THR A 154 -14.63 -8.44 5.14
N LYS A 155 -14.24 -7.73 6.21
CA LYS A 155 -14.66 -8.11 7.56
C LYS A 155 -16.08 -7.63 7.75
N ARG A 156 -17.04 -8.56 7.66
CA ARG A 156 -18.42 -8.39 8.13
C ARG A 156 -18.38 -8.19 9.65
N GLY A 157 -19.09 -7.17 10.12
CA GLY A 157 -19.03 -6.68 11.49
C GLY A 157 -19.52 -7.67 12.54
N ALA A 158 -18.93 -7.57 13.74
CA ALA A 158 -19.53 -8.04 14.97
C ALA A 158 -19.83 -6.79 15.82
N ALA A 159 -21.11 -6.48 15.94
CA ALA A 159 -21.62 -5.49 16.88
C ALA A 159 -22.66 -6.17 17.77
N ARG A 160 -22.35 -6.15 19.07
CA ARG A 160 -23.25 -6.12 20.24
C ARG A 160 -24.10 -7.36 20.54
N ASP A 161 -23.88 -7.89 21.75
CA ASP A 161 -24.99 -8.16 22.66
C ASP A 161 -24.57 -7.72 24.07
N ASP A 162 -25.29 -6.74 24.59
CA ASP A 162 -25.21 -6.22 25.95
C ASP A 162 -26.57 -6.59 26.58
N GLY A 163 -26.58 -7.71 27.31
CA GLY A 163 -27.78 -8.40 27.74
C GLY A 163 -27.73 -8.73 29.23
N ARG A 164 -27.91 -7.71 30.06
CA ARG A 164 -28.21 -7.84 31.48
C ARG A 164 -29.56 -8.52 31.67
N ARG A 165 -29.61 -9.74 32.22
CA ARG A 165 -30.73 -10.23 33.04
C ARG A 165 -30.23 -11.11 34.19
N ALA A 166 -30.84 -10.85 35.33
CA ALA A 166 -30.65 -11.51 36.61
C ALA A 166 -31.37 -12.86 36.68
N GLU A 167 -31.08 -13.54 37.80
CA GLU A 167 -31.89 -14.53 38.52
C GLU A 167 -31.63 -16.04 38.33
N THR A 168 -31.20 -16.61 39.46
CA THR A 168 -31.56 -17.92 40.04
C THR A 168 -30.82 -19.15 39.53
N ILE A 169 -30.02 -19.77 40.42
CA ILE A 169 -30.22 -21.12 40.97
C ILE A 169 -29.24 -21.34 42.14
N ALA A 170 -29.76 -22.02 43.16
CA ALA A 170 -29.19 -22.33 44.45
C ALA A 170 -28.13 -23.47 44.46
N ALA A 171 -27.54 -23.62 45.66
CA ALA A 171 -27.05 -24.84 46.31
C ALA A 171 -25.55 -25.18 46.22
N GLY A 172 -24.96 -25.32 47.42
CA GLY A 172 -23.97 -26.35 47.72
C GLY A 172 -22.77 -25.90 48.56
N GLY A 173 -22.78 -26.23 49.87
CA GLY A 173 -21.57 -26.33 50.71
C GLY A 173 -21.55 -25.42 51.92
#